data_AF-A0A1I1K0A5-F1
#
_entry.id   AF-A0A1I1K0A5-F1
#
_cell.length_a   1.000
_cell.length_b   1.000
_cell.length_c   1.000
_cell.angle_alpha   90.00
_cell.angle_beta   90.00
_cell.angle_gamma   90.00
#
_symmetry.space_group_name_H-M   'P 1'
#
loop_
_entity.id
_entity.type
_entity.pdbx_description
1 polymer ?
#
loop_
_entity_poly.entity_id
_entity_poly.type
_entity_poly.pdbx_seq_one_letter_code
_entity_poly.pdbx_strand_id
1 'polypeptide(L)'
;MILQISSGMGPVECSAAVGGIFRALQKEFPDIEMITGVKGEVEGAYSSIIFTSEQDLSALEGTMQWVCKSGYRPGHKRKNWFVDVSIIEEPDEVDEKITEDKITFPNLMGAFDVIKAWGFDYKTVAFVWVKQNKKCDSLFWGMGYWTRSNAEICLLATKGHPKRIGRAVHQVIISHIEQHSKKPAETRDRIVELVGDVPRVELFARQKTPGWDSWGNEVESDLELAA
;
A
#
# COMPACT_ATOMS: atom_id res chain seq x y z
N MET A 1 8.74 -19.23 -5.29
CA MET A 1 8.85 -18.12 -4.32
C MET A 1 8.65 -16.79 -5.02
N ILE A 2 8.07 -15.79 -4.35
CA ILE A 2 7.81 -14.47 -4.93
C ILE A 2 8.79 -13.46 -4.34
N LEU A 3 9.41 -12.64 -5.20
CA LEU A 3 10.33 -11.58 -4.79
C LEU A 3 9.91 -10.24 -5.41
N GLN A 4 10.23 -9.15 -4.72
CA GLN A 4 10.10 -7.78 -5.22
C GLN A 4 11.48 -7.11 -5.25
N ILE A 5 11.86 -6.54 -6.40
CA ILE A 5 12.97 -5.58 -6.51
C ILE A 5 12.37 -4.17 -6.59
N SER A 6 12.89 -3.22 -5.80
CA SER A 6 12.39 -1.85 -5.74
C SER A 6 13.53 -0.83 -5.72
N SER A 7 13.36 0.27 -6.47
CA SER A 7 14.27 1.42 -6.43
C SER A 7 14.03 2.33 -5.22
N GLY A 8 12.94 2.11 -4.48
CA GLY A 8 12.45 3.05 -3.47
C GLY A 8 12.28 4.46 -4.06
N MET A 9 12.62 5.48 -3.27
CA MET A 9 12.65 6.89 -3.69
C MET A 9 14.00 7.29 -4.32
N GLY A 10 14.72 6.33 -4.90
CA GLY A 10 16.00 6.57 -5.55
C GLY A 10 15.88 7.43 -6.81
N PRO A 11 16.98 8.04 -7.29
CA PRO A 11 16.98 8.73 -8.58
C PRO A 11 16.81 7.72 -9.73
N VAL A 12 16.61 8.22 -10.96
CA VAL A 12 16.42 7.43 -12.19
C VAL A 12 17.43 6.28 -12.38
N GLU A 13 18.67 6.41 -11.89
CA GLU A 13 19.65 5.33 -11.95
C GLU A 13 19.27 4.11 -11.11
N CYS A 14 18.57 4.29 -9.99
CA CYS A 14 18.04 3.19 -9.20
C CYS A 14 16.92 2.48 -9.97
N SER A 15 16.00 3.20 -10.61
CA SER A 15 14.96 2.60 -11.47
C SER A 15 15.57 1.82 -12.65
N ALA A 16 16.64 2.36 -13.24
CA ALA A 16 17.39 1.67 -14.29
C ALA A 16 18.12 0.43 -13.76
N ALA A 17 18.63 0.48 -12.51
CA ALA A 17 19.23 -0.66 -11.85
C ALA A 17 18.24 -1.79 -11.62
N VAL A 18 16.99 -1.51 -11.23
CA VAL A 18 15.92 -2.54 -11.09
C VAL A 18 15.76 -3.34 -12.40
N GLY A 19 15.56 -2.64 -13.53
CA GLY A 19 15.42 -3.30 -14.83
C GLY A 19 16.70 -3.96 -15.36
N GLY A 20 17.86 -3.46 -14.96
CA GLY A 20 19.17 -4.08 -15.26
C GLY A 20 19.38 -5.38 -14.48
N ILE A 21 19.13 -5.35 -13.18
CA ILE A 21 19.24 -6.51 -12.27
C ILE A 21 18.25 -7.59 -12.68
N PHE A 22 16.98 -7.25 -12.90
CA PHE A 22 15.99 -8.24 -13.33
C PHE A 22 16.39 -8.95 -14.62
N ARG A 23 16.87 -8.23 -15.65
CA ARG A 23 17.38 -8.83 -16.88
C ARG A 23 18.65 -9.66 -16.69
N ALA A 24 19.48 -9.33 -15.71
CA ALA A 24 20.65 -10.14 -15.37
C ALA A 24 20.21 -11.44 -14.68
N LEU A 25 19.29 -11.34 -13.73
CA LEU A 25 18.71 -12.49 -13.04
C LEU A 25 18.00 -13.43 -14.01
N GLN A 26 17.19 -12.94 -14.96
CA GLN A 26 16.57 -13.79 -15.99
C GLN A 26 17.55 -14.56 -16.88
N LYS A 27 18.79 -14.05 -17.04
CA LYS A 27 19.83 -14.78 -17.78
C LYS A 27 20.46 -15.88 -16.96
N GLU A 28 20.57 -15.67 -15.65
CA GLU A 28 21.17 -16.62 -14.71
C GLU A 28 20.18 -17.69 -14.26
N PHE A 29 18.92 -17.30 -14.09
CA PHE A 29 17.78 -18.10 -13.65
C PHE A 29 16.67 -18.00 -14.71
N PRO A 30 16.69 -18.87 -15.73
CA PRO A 30 15.71 -18.82 -16.83
C PRO A 30 14.26 -19.09 -16.41
N ASP A 31 14.03 -19.62 -15.21
CA ASP A 31 12.72 -19.84 -14.60
C ASP A 31 12.10 -18.56 -14.01
N ILE A 32 12.84 -17.45 -13.98
CA ILE A 32 12.29 -16.18 -13.48
C ILE A 32 11.25 -15.61 -14.43
N GLU A 33 10.03 -15.48 -13.92
CA GLU A 33 8.89 -14.88 -14.60
C GLU A 33 8.42 -13.61 -13.90
N MET A 34 8.26 -12.52 -14.65
CA MET A 34 7.69 -11.28 -14.14
C MET A 34 6.19 -11.46 -13.89
N ILE A 35 5.75 -11.21 -12.66
CA ILE A 35 4.33 -11.15 -12.31
C ILE A 35 3.80 -9.76 -12.66
N THR A 36 4.47 -8.71 -12.19
CA THR A 36 4.10 -7.32 -12.49
C THR A 36 5.30 -6.39 -12.40
N GLY A 37 5.24 -5.25 -13.10
CA GLY A 37 6.30 -4.26 -13.11
C GLY A 37 5.77 -2.85 -13.29
N VAL A 38 6.18 -1.94 -12.41
CA VAL A 38 5.89 -0.51 -12.50
C VAL A 38 7.01 0.15 -13.29
N LYS A 39 6.68 0.67 -14.49
CA LYS A 39 7.66 1.32 -15.36
C LYS A 39 8.28 2.56 -14.70
N GLY A 40 9.59 2.70 -14.88
CA GLY A 40 10.36 3.87 -14.44
C GLY A 40 10.34 4.98 -15.49
N GLU A 41 11.15 6.00 -15.24
CA GLU A 41 11.16 7.26 -16.00
C GLU A 41 11.78 7.13 -17.40
N VAL A 42 12.50 6.04 -17.67
CA VAL A 42 13.25 5.80 -18.91
C VAL A 42 13.00 4.40 -19.43
N GLU A 43 13.26 4.18 -20.72
CA GLU A 43 13.04 2.89 -21.37
C GLU A 43 13.83 1.76 -20.69
N GLY A 44 13.13 0.66 -20.40
CA GLY A 44 13.70 -0.52 -19.73
C GLY A 44 13.99 -0.33 -18.24
N ALA A 45 13.68 0.82 -17.64
CA ALA A 45 13.73 1.04 -16.20
C ALA A 45 12.39 0.70 -15.55
N TYR A 46 12.44 0.30 -14.28
CA TYR A 46 11.28 -0.01 -13.45
C TYR A 46 11.49 0.58 -12.07
N SER A 47 10.46 1.20 -11.49
CA SER A 47 10.51 1.59 -10.08
C SER A 47 10.36 0.37 -9.16
N SER A 48 9.59 -0.64 -9.62
CA SER A 48 9.50 -1.93 -8.95
C SER A 48 9.14 -3.05 -9.91
N ILE A 49 9.67 -4.26 -9.67
CA ILE A 49 9.31 -5.50 -10.36
C ILE A 49 8.99 -6.54 -9.29
N ILE A 50 7.88 -7.25 -9.45
CA ILE A 50 7.54 -8.47 -8.70
C ILE A 50 7.68 -9.65 -9.66
N PHE A 51 8.36 -10.70 -9.23
CA PHE A 51 8.63 -11.89 -10.04
C PHE A 51 8.60 -13.16 -9.20
N THR A 52 8.41 -14.28 -9.88
CA THR A 52 8.48 -15.62 -9.29
C THR A 52 9.72 -16.37 -9.76
N SER A 53 10.13 -17.37 -8.99
CA SER A 53 11.23 -18.30 -9.25
C SER A 53 10.89 -19.64 -8.59
N GLU A 54 11.19 -20.75 -9.27
CA GLU A 54 11.12 -22.09 -8.68
C GLU A 54 12.34 -22.36 -7.79
N GLN A 55 13.44 -21.66 -8.03
CA GLN A 55 14.67 -21.77 -7.25
C GLN A 55 14.63 -20.94 -5.96
N ASP A 56 15.40 -21.37 -4.95
CA ASP A 56 15.62 -20.62 -3.72
C ASP A 56 16.61 -19.47 -3.95
N LEU A 57 16.06 -18.26 -4.00
CA LEU A 57 16.78 -17.00 -4.17
C LEU A 57 16.80 -16.18 -2.87
N SER A 58 16.59 -16.81 -1.70
CA SER A 58 16.52 -16.09 -0.42
C SER A 58 17.80 -15.33 -0.09
N ALA A 59 18.94 -15.78 -0.62
CA ALA A 59 20.22 -15.08 -0.49
C ALA A 59 20.27 -13.70 -1.19
N LEU A 60 19.32 -13.40 -2.08
CA LEU A 60 19.19 -12.08 -2.70
C LEU A 60 18.49 -11.06 -1.80
N GLU A 61 17.83 -11.49 -0.72
CA GLU A 61 17.10 -10.59 0.17
C GLU A 61 18.01 -9.54 0.81
N GLY A 62 17.54 -8.29 0.78
CA GLY A 62 18.25 -7.12 1.29
C GLY A 62 18.63 -6.15 0.18
N THR A 63 19.64 -5.32 0.46
CA THR A 63 20.03 -4.23 -0.45
C THR A 63 21.08 -4.70 -1.45
N MET A 64 20.76 -4.61 -2.75
CA MET A 64 21.72 -4.84 -3.83
C MET A 64 22.33 -3.53 -4.33
N GLN A 65 23.66 -3.51 -4.50
CA GLN A 65 24.38 -2.38 -5.10
C GLN A 65 24.68 -2.65 -6.57
N TRP A 66 24.11 -1.84 -7.46
CA TRP A 66 24.45 -1.79 -8.88
C TRP A 66 25.50 -0.71 -9.15
N VAL A 67 26.62 -1.08 -9.80
CA VAL A 67 27.73 -0.16 -10.05
C VAL A 67 27.80 0.22 -11.53
N CYS A 68 27.45 1.45 -11.86
CA CYS A 68 27.62 1.99 -13.21
C CYS A 68 27.74 3.53 -13.20
N LYS A 69 28.39 4.13 -14.19
CA LYS A 69 28.34 5.60 -14.38
C LYS A 69 26.90 5.99 -14.76
N SER A 70 26.43 7.12 -14.24
CA SER A 70 25.11 7.63 -14.65
C SER A 70 25.09 7.91 -16.15
N GLY A 71 24.15 7.27 -16.86
CA GLY A 71 23.82 7.59 -18.26
C GLY A 71 22.81 8.74 -18.37
N TYR A 72 22.18 9.15 -17.27
CA TYR A 72 21.06 10.10 -17.26
C TYR A 72 21.44 11.47 -16.70
N ARG A 73 22.50 11.55 -15.90
CA ARG A 73 23.06 12.78 -15.33
C ARG A 73 24.51 12.95 -15.79
N PRO A 74 24.75 13.56 -16.96
CA PRO A 74 26.11 13.76 -17.49
C PRO A 74 27.03 14.45 -16.48
N GLY A 75 28.27 13.97 -16.34
CA GLY A 75 29.25 14.52 -15.41
C GLY A 75 29.03 14.19 -13.93
N HIS A 76 27.95 13.48 -13.58
CA HIS A 76 27.67 13.09 -12.21
C HIS A 76 28.71 12.05 -11.70
N LYS A 77 29.30 12.29 -10.52
CA LYS A 77 30.44 11.52 -10.01
C LYS A 77 30.06 10.16 -9.38
N ARG A 78 28.85 10.03 -8.83
CA ARG A 78 28.35 8.81 -8.16
C ARG A 78 28.22 7.66 -9.16
N LYS A 79 28.54 6.44 -8.70
CA LYS A 79 28.40 5.21 -9.50
C LYS A 79 27.65 4.07 -8.80
N ASN A 80 27.31 4.24 -7.52
CA ASN A 80 26.67 3.21 -6.71
C ASN A 80 25.18 3.52 -6.60
N TRP A 81 24.36 2.64 -7.13
CA TRP A 81 22.90 2.72 -7.13
C TRP A 81 22.37 1.54 -6.34
N PHE A 82 21.43 1.78 -5.45
CA PHE A 82 20.95 0.76 -4.52
C PHE A 82 19.51 0.43 -4.86
N VAL A 83 19.19 -0.86 -4.83
CA VAL A 83 17.82 -1.37 -4.90
C VAL A 83 17.59 -2.28 -3.70
N ASP A 84 16.36 -2.34 -3.25
CA ASP A 84 15.91 -3.25 -2.21
C ASP A 84 15.31 -4.50 -2.85
N VAL A 85 15.65 -5.68 -2.31
CA VAL A 85 15.06 -6.96 -2.69
C VAL A 85 14.39 -7.54 -1.46
N SER A 86 13.10 -7.78 -1.54
CA SER A 86 12.31 -8.35 -0.46
C SER A 86 11.63 -9.63 -0.92
N ILE A 87 11.67 -10.68 -0.11
CA ILE A 87 10.84 -11.86 -0.33
C ILE A 87 9.40 -11.49 0.04
N ILE A 88 8.46 -11.84 -0.82
CA ILE A 88 7.03 -11.76 -0.50
C ILE A 88 6.66 -13.15 0.02
N GLU A 89 6.45 -13.23 1.33
CA GLU A 89 5.87 -14.42 1.95
C GLU A 89 4.50 -14.67 1.31
N GLU A 90 4.29 -15.89 0.82
CA GLU A 90 2.94 -16.34 0.54
C GLU A 90 2.23 -16.41 1.88
N PRO A 91 1.13 -15.65 2.08
CA PRO A 91 0.41 -15.74 3.32
C PRO A 91 -0.07 -17.18 3.51
N ASP A 92 0.09 -17.71 4.73
CA ASP A 92 -0.64 -18.91 5.14
C ASP A 92 -2.11 -18.71 4.76
N GLU A 93 -2.79 -19.76 4.25
CA GLU A 93 -4.20 -19.71 3.87
C GLU A 93 -4.99 -18.91 4.92
N VAL A 94 -5.40 -17.71 4.53
CA VAL A 94 -6.22 -16.87 5.38
C VAL A 94 -7.55 -17.59 5.50
N ASP A 95 -7.95 -17.97 6.72
CA ASP A 95 -9.23 -18.65 6.98
C ASP A 95 -10.31 -17.95 6.16
N GLU A 96 -10.98 -18.67 5.25
CA GLU A 96 -12.03 -18.14 4.37
C GLU A 96 -13.15 -17.42 5.16
N LYS A 97 -13.18 -17.58 6.49
CA LYS A 97 -14.02 -16.80 7.40
C LYS A 97 -13.61 -15.33 7.58
N ILE A 98 -12.48 -14.87 7.06
CA ILE A 98 -12.22 -13.43 6.86
C ILE A 98 -12.95 -13.00 5.57
N THR A 99 -14.23 -13.33 5.47
CA THR A 99 -15.08 -13.04 4.33
C THR A 99 -15.72 -11.68 4.54
N GLU A 100 -15.32 -10.71 3.71
CA GLU A 100 -16.04 -9.49 3.32
C GLU A 100 -16.44 -8.48 4.41
N ASP A 101 -16.27 -8.81 5.69
CA ASP A 101 -16.69 -7.96 6.78
C ASP A 101 -15.74 -6.78 6.94
N LYS A 102 -16.30 -5.58 6.78
CA LYS A 102 -15.65 -4.31 7.11
C LYS A 102 -15.00 -4.41 8.48
N ILE A 103 -13.77 -3.89 8.60
CA ILE A 103 -13.09 -3.73 9.88
C ILE A 103 -14.03 -2.96 10.82
N THR A 104 -14.58 -3.68 11.79
CA THR A 104 -15.38 -3.17 12.90
C THR A 104 -14.73 -3.67 14.19
N PHE A 105 -15.02 -3.04 15.33
CA PHE A 105 -14.41 -3.43 16.60
C PHE A 105 -14.46 -4.94 16.92
N PRO A 106 -15.56 -5.68 16.65
CA PRO A 106 -15.61 -7.13 16.87
C PRO A 106 -14.66 -7.93 15.98
N ASN A 107 -14.43 -7.46 14.75
CA ASN A 107 -13.61 -8.14 13.75
C ASN A 107 -12.19 -7.56 13.69
N LEU A 108 -11.78 -6.81 14.72
CA LEU A 108 -10.49 -6.13 14.76
C LEU A 108 -9.30 -7.10 14.69
N MET A 109 -9.44 -8.31 15.23
CA MET A 109 -8.39 -9.33 15.16
C MET A 109 -8.08 -9.73 13.72
N GLY A 110 -9.12 -10.04 12.92
CA GLY A 110 -8.95 -10.40 11.51
C GLY A 110 -8.35 -9.28 10.67
N ALA A 111 -8.55 -8.01 11.06
CA ALA A 111 -7.89 -6.89 10.40
C ALA A 111 -6.36 -6.92 10.55
N PHE A 112 -5.85 -7.37 11.70
CA PHE A 112 -4.40 -7.53 11.91
C PHE A 112 -3.84 -8.70 11.11
N ASP A 113 -4.61 -9.78 10.94
CA ASP A 113 -4.23 -10.91 10.11
C ASP A 113 -4.08 -10.49 8.64
N VAL A 114 -5.03 -9.70 8.11
CA VAL A 114 -4.93 -9.13 6.75
C VAL A 114 -3.72 -8.20 6.60
N ILE A 115 -3.48 -7.30 7.57
CA ILE A 115 -2.31 -6.42 7.58
C ILE A 115 -1.02 -7.24 7.47
N LYS A 116 -0.91 -8.30 8.27
CA LYS A 116 0.26 -9.19 8.28
C LYS A 116 0.38 -9.95 6.96
N ALA A 117 -0.70 -10.56 6.48
CA ALA A 117 -0.73 -11.33 5.24
C ALA A 117 -0.31 -10.50 4.02
N TRP A 118 -0.61 -9.20 4.01
CA TRP A 118 -0.21 -8.28 2.94
C TRP A 118 1.21 -7.73 3.10
N GLY A 119 1.96 -8.17 4.12
CA GLY A 119 3.32 -7.74 4.40
C GLY A 119 3.43 -6.29 4.90
N PHE A 120 2.41 -5.80 5.59
CA PHE A 120 2.42 -4.49 6.25
C PHE A 120 2.67 -4.63 7.75
N ASP A 121 3.35 -3.65 8.32
CA ASP A 121 3.46 -3.49 9.76
C ASP A 121 2.35 -2.58 10.28
N TYR A 122 1.52 -3.07 11.21
CA TYR A 122 0.63 -2.19 11.96
C TYR A 122 1.42 -1.14 12.76
N LYS A 123 0.96 0.12 12.73
CA LYS A 123 1.59 1.22 13.48
C LYS A 123 0.67 1.80 14.54
N THR A 124 -0.54 2.19 14.17
CA THR A 124 -1.49 2.83 15.10
C THR A 124 -2.89 2.91 14.48
N VAL A 125 -3.87 3.42 15.23
CA VAL A 125 -5.15 3.85 14.66
C VAL A 125 -4.95 5.24 14.05
N ALA A 126 -4.99 5.34 12.72
CA ALA A 126 -4.85 6.60 11.98
C ALA A 126 -5.96 7.59 12.34
N PHE A 127 -7.21 7.12 12.31
CA PHE A 127 -8.39 7.93 12.56
C PHE A 127 -9.43 7.20 13.39
N VAL A 128 -10.13 7.96 14.24
CA VAL A 128 -11.32 7.51 14.98
C VAL A 128 -12.48 8.38 14.53
N TRP A 129 -13.41 7.81 13.78
CA TRP A 129 -14.64 8.50 13.39
C TRP A 129 -15.70 8.35 14.48
N VAL A 130 -16.00 9.44 15.16
CA VAL A 130 -17.08 9.57 16.13
C VAL A 130 -18.33 10.07 15.40
N LYS A 131 -19.37 9.24 15.38
CA LYS A 131 -20.59 9.48 14.61
C LYS A 131 -21.54 10.44 15.31
N GLN A 132 -22.00 11.47 14.59
CA GLN A 132 -23.13 12.31 14.98
C GLN A 132 -24.42 11.85 14.27
N ASN A 133 -25.57 12.19 14.84
CA ASN A 133 -26.87 11.92 14.23
C ASN A 133 -27.02 12.66 12.91
N LYS A 134 -27.87 12.15 12.00
CA LYS A 134 -28.05 12.74 10.65
C LYS A 134 -28.48 14.22 10.63
N LYS A 135 -29.19 14.65 11.66
CA LYS A 135 -29.89 15.95 11.69
C LYS A 135 -29.49 16.81 12.89
N CYS A 136 -28.63 16.31 13.77
CA CYS A 136 -28.22 17.06 14.97
C CYS A 136 -26.84 16.63 15.45
N ASP A 137 -26.18 17.58 16.12
CA ASP A 137 -24.77 17.44 16.54
C ASP A 137 -24.56 16.46 17.71
N SER A 138 -25.62 15.85 18.23
CA SER A 138 -25.50 14.84 19.27
C SER A 138 -24.96 13.53 18.71
N LEU A 139 -24.34 12.73 19.59
CA LEU A 139 -23.74 11.45 19.21
C LEU A 139 -24.80 10.44 18.76
N PHE A 140 -24.49 9.73 17.68
CA PHE A 140 -25.24 8.57 17.23
C PHE A 140 -24.81 7.33 18.03
N TRP A 141 -25.76 6.53 18.49
CA TRP A 141 -25.47 5.30 19.24
C TRP A 141 -26.01 4.08 18.50
N GLY A 142 -25.11 3.26 17.96
CA GLY A 142 -25.41 1.93 17.42
C GLY A 142 -25.56 0.88 18.52
N MET A 143 -25.99 -0.33 18.15
CA MET A 143 -26.28 -1.43 19.08
C MET A 143 -25.04 -1.88 19.84
N GLY A 144 -23.95 -2.16 19.13
CA GLY A 144 -22.72 -2.76 19.70
C GLY A 144 -22.99 -4.13 20.36
N TYR A 145 -21.94 -4.75 20.90
CA TYR A 145 -22.03 -6.07 21.55
C TYR A 145 -22.18 -5.92 23.07
N TRP A 146 -21.16 -5.32 23.71
CA TRP A 146 -21.10 -5.13 25.16
C TRP A 146 -21.43 -3.68 25.59
N THR A 147 -21.19 -2.71 24.70
CA THR A 147 -21.49 -1.29 24.91
C THR A 147 -22.14 -0.71 23.65
N ARG A 148 -22.93 0.37 23.81
CA ARG A 148 -23.45 1.13 22.67
C ARG A 148 -22.28 1.72 21.89
N SER A 149 -22.16 1.37 20.62
CA SER A 149 -21.02 1.78 19.79
C SER A 149 -21.36 3.01 18.95
N ASN A 150 -20.50 4.03 18.97
CA ASN A 150 -20.63 5.23 18.14
C ASN A 150 -19.41 5.49 17.24
N ALA A 151 -18.33 4.73 17.42
CA ALA A 151 -17.05 4.97 16.76
C ALA A 151 -16.77 3.95 15.66
N GLU A 152 -16.01 4.36 14.65
CA GLU A 152 -15.31 3.48 13.71
C GLU A 152 -13.83 3.85 13.68
N ILE A 153 -12.96 2.87 13.51
CA ILE A 153 -11.51 3.08 13.47
C ILE A 153 -10.95 2.83 12.08
N CYS A 154 -9.94 3.63 11.71
CA CYS A 154 -9.13 3.45 10.53
C CYS A 154 -7.71 3.10 10.99
N LEU A 155 -7.24 1.90 10.67
CA LEU A 155 -5.90 1.44 11.05
C LEU A 155 -4.86 2.04 10.09
N LEU A 156 -3.70 2.42 10.63
CA LEU A 156 -2.51 2.79 9.87
C LEU A 156 -1.51 1.62 9.94
N ALA A 157 -1.16 1.11 8.76
CA ALA A 157 -0.07 0.16 8.59
C ALA A 157 0.88 0.65 7.50
N THR A 158 2.13 0.22 7.53
CA THR A 158 3.16 0.66 6.58
C THR A 158 3.99 -0.51 6.10
N LYS A 159 4.38 -0.49 4.82
CA LYS A 159 5.41 -1.36 4.26
C LYS A 159 6.64 -0.50 3.92
N GLY A 160 7.84 -0.94 4.31
CA GLY A 160 9.08 -0.17 4.16
C GLY A 160 9.13 1.09 5.06
N HIS A 161 9.66 2.19 4.52
CA HIS A 161 9.92 3.43 5.28
C HIS A 161 9.21 4.67 4.70
N PRO A 162 7.87 4.72 4.70
CA PRO A 162 7.13 5.87 4.18
C PRO A 162 7.37 7.12 5.04
N LYS A 163 7.39 8.29 4.39
CA LYS A 163 7.64 9.57 5.05
C LYS A 163 6.34 10.26 5.44
N ARG A 164 6.12 10.45 6.75
CA ARG A 164 5.08 11.35 7.28
C ARG A 164 5.47 12.81 7.04
N ILE A 165 4.60 13.60 6.42
CA ILE A 165 4.78 15.04 6.23
C ILE A 165 3.92 15.87 7.19
N GLY A 166 2.69 15.43 7.47
CA GLY A 166 1.75 16.14 8.35
C GLY A 166 1.91 15.72 9.81
N ARG A 167 2.46 16.61 10.66
CA ARG A 167 2.59 16.36 12.11
C ARG A 167 1.35 16.81 12.91
N ALA A 168 0.56 17.69 12.34
CA ALA A 168 -0.61 18.30 12.97
C ALA A 168 -1.93 17.54 12.66
N VAL A 169 -1.87 16.46 11.88
CA VAL A 169 -3.06 15.68 11.53
C VAL A 169 -3.60 15.01 12.79
N HIS A 170 -4.78 15.43 13.22
CA HIS A 170 -5.45 14.88 14.39
C HIS A 170 -6.14 13.55 14.06
N GLN A 171 -6.26 12.68 15.06
CA GLN A 171 -6.85 11.36 14.92
C GLN A 171 -8.39 11.38 14.90
N VAL A 172 -9.02 12.28 15.67
CA VAL A 172 -10.48 12.27 15.86
C VAL A 172 -11.19 12.99 14.72
N ILE A 173 -12.13 12.31 14.07
CA ILE A 173 -13.06 12.87 13.09
C ILE A 173 -14.46 12.85 13.71
N ILE A 174 -15.09 13.99 13.87
CA ILE A 174 -16.48 14.10 14.36
C ILE A 174 -17.33 14.58 13.20
N SER A 175 -18.26 13.76 12.73
CA SER A 175 -19.12 14.14 11.61
C SER A 175 -20.44 13.39 11.61
N HIS A 176 -21.40 13.97 10.89
CA HIS A 176 -22.74 13.41 10.74
C HIS A 176 -22.70 12.14 9.89
N ILE A 177 -23.42 11.11 10.33
CA ILE A 177 -23.62 9.92 9.50
C ILE A 177 -24.41 10.29 8.25
N GLU A 178 -24.04 9.69 7.12
CA GLU A 178 -24.71 9.93 5.85
C GLU A 178 -25.45 8.66 5.38
N GLN A 179 -25.25 8.27 4.12
CA GLN A 179 -25.75 7.03 3.56
C GLN A 179 -25.12 5.83 4.27
N HIS A 180 -25.82 4.68 4.22
CA HIS A 180 -25.36 3.47 4.87
C HIS A 180 -23.94 3.12 4.39
N SER A 181 -23.03 2.93 5.35
CA SER A 181 -21.61 2.62 5.12
C SER A 181 -20.80 3.69 4.37
N LYS A 182 -21.30 4.92 4.18
CA LYS A 182 -20.50 6.03 3.65
C LYS A 182 -19.57 6.54 4.75
N LYS A 183 -18.27 6.51 4.48
CA LYS A 183 -17.21 7.03 5.36
C LYS A 183 -17.06 8.55 5.16
N PRO A 184 -16.64 9.32 6.17
CA PRO A 184 -16.48 10.76 6.03
C PRO A 184 -15.43 11.12 4.97
N ALA A 185 -15.75 12.09 4.11
CA ALA A 185 -14.84 12.55 3.06
C ALA A 185 -13.51 13.07 3.64
N GLU A 186 -13.57 13.72 4.80
CA GLU A 186 -12.43 14.27 5.54
C GLU A 186 -11.31 13.25 5.80
N THR A 187 -11.63 11.95 5.88
CA THR A 187 -10.61 10.90 6.01
C THR A 187 -9.60 10.97 4.86
N ARG A 188 -10.06 11.18 3.62
CA ARG A 188 -9.18 11.27 2.45
C ARG A 188 -8.30 12.51 2.53
N ASP A 189 -8.88 13.65 2.88
CA ASP A 189 -8.15 14.92 2.99
C ASP A 189 -7.04 14.82 4.05
N ARG A 190 -7.33 14.22 5.20
CA ARG A 190 -6.35 13.98 6.26
C ARG A 190 -5.26 12.99 5.85
N ILE A 191 -5.56 11.99 5.01
CA ILE A 191 -4.53 11.11 4.44
C ILE A 191 -3.58 11.92 3.55
N VAL A 192 -4.12 12.77 2.66
CA VAL A 192 -3.29 13.64 1.80
C VAL A 192 -2.45 14.60 2.64
N GLU A 193 -2.99 15.19 3.70
CA GLU A 193 -2.22 16.03 4.64
C GLU A 193 -1.12 15.24 5.35
N LEU A 194 -1.39 13.97 5.72
CA LEU A 194 -0.46 13.13 6.48
C LEU A 194 0.76 12.71 5.67
N VAL A 195 0.56 12.26 4.42
CA VAL A 195 1.61 11.63 3.59
C VAL A 195 1.90 12.36 2.28
N GLY A 196 1.12 13.37 1.92
CA GLY A 196 1.29 14.19 0.73
C GLY A 196 0.53 13.69 -0.49
N ASP A 197 0.75 14.40 -1.59
CA ASP A 197 0.21 14.05 -2.90
C ASP A 197 1.06 12.96 -3.56
N VAL A 198 0.76 11.72 -3.19
CA VAL A 198 1.36 10.50 -3.74
C VAL A 198 0.30 9.69 -4.49
N PRO A 199 0.65 8.68 -5.32
CA PRO A 199 -0.32 7.76 -5.89
C PRO A 199 -1.14 7.06 -4.79
N ARG A 200 -2.47 6.97 -4.96
CA ARG A 200 -3.39 6.44 -3.95
C ARG A 200 -4.52 5.68 -4.62
N VAL A 201 -4.87 4.55 -4.03
CA VAL A 201 -6.01 3.74 -4.43
C VAL A 201 -6.99 3.57 -3.27
N GLU A 202 -8.29 3.64 -3.56
CA GLU A 202 -9.36 3.22 -2.67
C GLU A 202 -9.94 1.90 -3.16
N LEU A 203 -9.73 0.84 -2.37
CA LEU A 203 -10.33 -0.48 -2.60
C LEU A 203 -11.75 -0.54 -2.03
N PHE A 204 -12.60 -1.33 -2.68
CA PHE A 204 -14.04 -1.45 -2.37
C PHE A 204 -14.79 -0.12 -2.50
N ALA A 205 -14.31 0.75 -3.39
CA ALA A 205 -14.94 2.03 -3.67
C ALA A 205 -16.31 1.85 -4.33
N ARG A 206 -17.24 2.74 -3.99
CA ARG A 206 -18.59 2.82 -4.60
C ARG A 206 -18.82 4.09 -5.43
N GLN A 207 -17.82 4.97 -5.44
CA GLN A 207 -17.84 6.22 -6.18
C GLN A 207 -16.41 6.64 -6.48
N LYS A 208 -16.21 7.34 -7.61
CA LYS A 208 -14.93 7.98 -7.93
C LYS A 208 -14.67 9.14 -6.98
N THR A 209 -13.41 9.30 -6.59
CA THR A 209 -12.95 10.49 -5.88
C THR A 209 -11.79 11.11 -6.67
N PRO A 210 -11.84 12.41 -7.02
CA PRO A 210 -10.75 13.07 -7.72
C PRO A 210 -9.40 12.88 -7.00
N GLY A 211 -8.37 12.48 -7.76
CA GLY A 211 -7.03 12.21 -7.23
C GLY A 211 -6.87 10.85 -6.55
N TRP A 212 -7.88 9.98 -6.56
CA TRP A 212 -7.80 8.61 -6.06
C TRP A 212 -8.17 7.64 -7.16
N ASP A 213 -7.29 6.67 -7.42
CA ASP A 213 -7.66 5.50 -8.20
C ASP A 213 -8.71 4.71 -7.41
N SER A 214 -9.74 4.23 -8.08
CA SER A 214 -10.86 3.53 -7.45
C SER A 214 -10.93 2.11 -7.97
N TRP A 215 -11.07 1.15 -7.06
CA TRP A 215 -11.36 -0.24 -7.41
C TRP A 215 -12.54 -0.73 -6.58
N GLY A 216 -13.54 -1.32 -7.22
CA GLY A 216 -14.68 -1.91 -6.51
C GLY A 216 -15.82 -2.34 -7.44
N ASN A 217 -16.70 -3.20 -6.94
CA ASN A 217 -17.76 -3.82 -7.74
C ASN A 217 -18.89 -2.84 -8.15
N GLU A 218 -18.95 -1.65 -7.54
CA GLU A 218 -19.98 -0.64 -7.79
C GLU A 218 -19.41 0.63 -8.48
N VAL A 219 -18.19 0.55 -9.00
CA VAL A 219 -17.54 1.65 -9.72
C VAL A 219 -16.79 1.08 -10.94
N GLU A 220 -16.67 1.85 -12.01
CA GLU A 220 -15.75 1.52 -13.09
C GLU A 220 -14.31 1.57 -12.51
N SER A 221 -13.63 0.44 -12.39
CA SER A 221 -12.31 0.37 -11.74
C SER A 221 -11.23 1.04 -12.60
N ASP A 222 -10.32 1.80 -11.96
CA ASP A 222 -9.15 2.41 -12.64
C ASP A 222 -7.98 1.42 -12.79
N LEU A 223 -8.04 0.29 -12.08
CA LEU A 223 -6.96 -0.66 -11.93
C LEU A 223 -7.46 -2.08 -12.19
N GLU A 224 -6.59 -2.91 -12.75
CA GLU A 224 -6.75 -4.36 -12.79
C GLU A 224 -5.88 -4.98 -11.69
N LEU A 225 -6.46 -5.85 -10.87
CA LEU A 225 -5.67 -6.63 -9.90
C LEU A 225 -5.02 -7.79 -10.66
N ALA A 226 -3.71 -7.96 -10.50
CA ALA A 226 -3.03 -9.14 -11.03
C ALA A 226 -3.55 -10.39 -10.31
N ALA A 227 -3.97 -11.38 -11.10
CA ALA A 227 -4.43 -12.69 -10.62
C ALA A 227 -3.25 -13.60 -10.26
#